data_AF-A0AAD7W6I0-F1
#
_entry.id   AF-A0AAD7W6I0-F1
#
_cell.length_a   1.000
_cell.length_b   1.000
_cell.length_c   1.000
_cell.angle_alpha   90.00
_cell.angle_beta   90.00
_cell.angle_gamma   90.00
#
_symmetry.space_group_name_H-M   'P 1'
#
loop_
_entity.id
_entity.type
_entity.pdbx_description
1 polymer ?
#
loop_
_entity_poly.entity_id
_entity_poly.type
_entity_poly.pdbx_seq_one_letter_code
_entity_poly.pdbx_strand_id
1 'polypeptide(L)'
;MEKVKKVETVHGERRYKESWKVINEMSGRKRSRGGQLAGCSPEERVTSWFTHFRDLLGTHPTVDGAEEEIPAVLTSLEIDDGPFTATEFATVKSTLKEGKVLDRTVSPRGP
;
A
#
# COMPACT_ATOMS: atom_id res chain seq x y z
N MET A 1 8.58 -35.58 13.94
CA MET A 1 7.92 -36.90 14.10
C MET A 1 6.84 -36.90 15.19
N GLU A 2 7.05 -36.26 16.33
CA GLU A 2 6.11 -36.29 17.48
C GLU A 2 4.70 -35.74 17.17
N LYS A 3 4.61 -34.61 16.43
CA LYS A 3 3.32 -34.00 16.07
C LYS A 3 2.47 -34.86 15.11
N VAL A 4 3.10 -35.67 14.25
CA VAL A 4 2.40 -36.58 13.33
C VAL A 4 1.73 -37.72 14.11
N LYS A 5 2.47 -38.37 15.03
CA LYS A 5 1.92 -39.39 15.91
C LYS A 5 0.74 -38.85 16.73
N LYS A 6 0.85 -37.62 17.23
CA LYS A 6 -0.23 -36.94 17.96
C LYS A 6 -1.49 -36.72 17.11
N VAL A 7 -1.35 -36.39 15.83
CA VAL A 7 -2.50 -36.26 14.92
C VAL A 7 -3.20 -37.60 14.74
N GLU A 8 -2.43 -38.67 14.54
CA GLU A 8 -2.96 -40.04 14.36
C GLU A 8 -3.71 -40.53 15.60
N THR A 9 -3.15 -40.36 16.80
CA THR A 9 -3.79 -40.74 18.07
C THR A 9 -5.10 -39.97 18.28
N VAL A 10 -5.07 -38.65 18.14
CA VAL A 10 -6.24 -37.78 18.39
C VAL A 10 -7.33 -37.99 17.32
N HIS A 11 -6.95 -38.35 16.10
CA HIS A 11 -7.88 -38.74 15.03
C HIS A 11 -8.55 -40.08 15.35
N GLY A 12 -7.78 -41.07 15.81
CA GLY A 12 -8.31 -42.35 16.29
C GLY A 12 -9.29 -42.20 17.46
N GLU A 13 -9.04 -41.24 18.36
CA GLU A 13 -9.93 -40.87 19.47
C GLU A 13 -11.16 -40.06 19.04
N ARG A 14 -11.37 -39.82 17.73
CA ARG A 14 -12.45 -38.99 17.16
C ARG A 14 -12.45 -37.53 17.65
N ARG A 15 -11.32 -37.04 18.16
CA ARG A 15 -11.15 -35.66 18.64
C ARG A 15 -10.73 -34.73 17.49
N TYR A 16 -11.54 -34.70 16.43
CA TYR A 16 -11.22 -34.02 15.17
C TYR A 16 -10.83 -32.54 15.33
N LYS A 17 -11.46 -31.83 16.29
CA LYS A 17 -11.13 -30.43 16.62
C LYS A 17 -9.67 -30.26 17.07
N GLU A 18 -9.16 -31.23 17.82
CA GLU A 18 -7.78 -31.21 18.32
C GLU A 18 -6.78 -31.66 17.26
N SER A 19 -7.12 -32.66 16.43
CA SER A 19 -6.31 -33.01 15.25
C SER A 19 -6.15 -31.80 14.34
N TRP A 20 -7.24 -31.06 14.07
CA TRP A 20 -7.18 -29.83 13.28
C TRP A 20 -6.36 -28.73 13.94
N LYS A 21 -6.37 -28.62 15.28
CA LYS A 21 -5.51 -27.67 16.00
C LYS A 21 -4.03 -27.96 15.76
N VAL A 22 -3.63 -29.23 15.86
CA VAL A 22 -2.23 -29.66 15.63
C VAL A 22 -1.83 -29.44 14.16
N ILE A 23 -2.71 -29.75 13.21
CA ILE A 23 -2.46 -29.51 11.77
C ILE A 23 -2.31 -28.01 11.48
N ASN A 24 -3.17 -27.17 12.07
CA ASN A 24 -3.09 -25.71 11.89
C ASN A 24 -1.79 -25.13 12.47
N GLU A 25 -1.30 -25.71 13.56
CA GLU A 25 -0.01 -25.36 14.15
C GLU A 25 1.17 -25.81 13.28
N MET A 26 1.14 -27.05 12.76
CA MET A 26 2.17 -27.58 11.86
C MET A 26 2.24 -26.83 10.53
N SER A 27 1.10 -26.44 9.97
CA SER A 27 1.00 -25.73 8.69
C SER A 27 1.24 -24.22 8.81
N GLY A 28 1.33 -23.66 10.03
CA GLY A 28 1.46 -22.22 10.22
C GLY A 28 0.26 -21.43 9.69
N ARG A 29 -0.93 -22.05 9.58
CA ARG A 29 -2.13 -21.40 9.01
C ARG A 29 -2.51 -20.10 9.74
N LYS A 30 -2.12 -19.95 11.00
CA LYS A 30 -2.28 -18.73 11.81
C LYS A 30 -0.95 -17.97 11.97
N ARG A 31 -0.25 -17.67 10.88
CA ARG A 31 0.81 -16.65 10.95
C ARG A 31 0.17 -15.29 11.24
N SER A 32 0.86 -14.46 12.02
CA SER A 32 0.51 -13.05 12.13
C SER A 32 0.45 -12.45 10.73
N ARG A 33 -0.54 -11.58 10.48
CA ARG A 33 -0.63 -10.88 9.20
C ARG A 33 0.66 -10.08 9.01
N GLY A 34 1.48 -10.46 8.03
CA GLY A 34 2.67 -9.71 7.67
C GLY A 34 2.29 -8.27 7.34
N GLY A 35 3.10 -7.30 7.79
CA GLY A 35 2.86 -5.87 7.56
C GLY A 35 1.98 -5.18 8.60
N GLN A 36 1.44 -5.88 9.61
CA GLN A 36 0.85 -5.19 10.76
C GLN A 36 1.94 -4.73 11.73
N LEU A 37 2.07 -3.42 11.86
CA LEU A 37 2.88 -2.82 12.92
C LEU A 37 2.15 -2.95 14.26
N ALA A 38 2.91 -3.25 15.30
CA ALA A 38 2.39 -3.35 16.65
C ALA A 38 1.90 -1.97 17.14
N GLY A 39 0.75 -1.97 17.82
CA GLY A 39 0.17 -0.78 18.45
C GLY A 39 -1.18 -1.12 19.06
N CYS A 40 -1.32 -0.83 20.35
CA CYS A 40 -2.52 -1.09 21.16
C CYS A 40 -3.62 -0.06 20.89
N SER A 41 -3.29 1.11 20.34
CA SER A 41 -4.25 2.13 19.89
C SER A 41 -4.05 2.53 18.40
N PRO A 42 -5.05 3.20 17.77
CA PRO A 42 -4.88 3.82 16.47
C PRO A 42 -3.71 4.81 16.40
N GLU A 43 -3.55 5.65 17.43
CA GLU A 43 -2.52 6.70 17.52
C GLU A 43 -1.12 6.08 17.63
N GLU A 44 -0.99 5.00 18.42
CA GLU A 44 0.24 4.23 18.52
C GLU A 44 0.61 3.59 17.18
N ARG A 45 -0.37 3.05 16.44
CA ARG A 45 -0.08 2.47 15.12
C ARG A 45 0.39 3.52 14.12
N VAL A 46 -0.19 4.72 14.13
CA VAL A 46 0.28 5.83 13.27
C VAL A 46 1.71 6.22 13.63
N THR A 47 2.00 6.35 14.91
CA THR A 47 3.35 6.71 15.40
C THR A 47 4.37 5.64 15.06
N SER A 48 4.04 4.36 15.30
CA SER A 48 4.88 3.21 14.94
C SER A 48 5.10 3.12 13.43
N TRP A 49 4.07 3.40 12.62
CA TRP A 49 4.18 3.45 11.16
C TRP A 49 5.11 4.55 10.70
N PHE A 50 4.87 5.78 11.14
CA PHE A 50 5.70 6.91 10.79
C PHE A 50 7.16 6.67 11.16
N THR A 51 7.41 6.22 12.39
CA THR A 51 8.76 5.93 12.90
C THR A 51 9.44 4.83 12.09
N HIS A 52 8.72 3.72 11.84
CA HIS A 52 9.26 2.60 11.07
C HIS A 52 9.73 3.05 9.68
N PHE A 53 8.92 3.82 8.95
CA PHE A 53 9.26 4.27 7.60
C PHE A 53 10.28 5.40 7.59
N ARG A 54 10.26 6.30 8.58
CA ARG A 54 11.28 7.34 8.76
C ARG A 54 12.67 6.73 8.94
N ASP A 55 12.76 5.70 9.78
CA ASP A 55 14.03 5.09 10.13
C ASP A 55 14.44 3.96 9.16
N LEU A 56 13.55 3.56 8.25
CA LEU A 56 13.76 2.45 7.32
C LEU A 56 14.99 2.65 6.43
N LEU A 57 15.24 3.89 6.02
CA LEU A 57 16.35 4.27 5.14
C LEU A 57 17.59 4.75 5.92
N GLY A 58 17.54 4.72 7.26
CA GLY A 58 18.59 5.24 8.14
C GLY A 58 18.66 6.76 8.18
N THR A 59 19.78 7.29 8.68
CA THR A 59 20.09 8.72 8.60
C THR A 59 20.43 9.10 7.17
N HIS A 60 19.86 10.21 6.67
CA HIS A 60 20.28 10.80 5.40
C HIS A 60 21.81 10.93 5.37
N PRO A 61 22.48 10.46 4.31
CA PRO A 61 23.92 10.63 4.20
C PRO A 61 24.22 12.14 4.26
N THR A 62 25.22 12.51 5.07
CA THR A 62 25.79 13.85 5.00
C THR A 62 26.54 13.93 3.67
N VAL A 63 25.93 14.57 2.68
CA VAL A 63 26.55 14.79 1.38
C VAL A 63 27.46 16.00 1.52
N ASP A 64 28.77 15.77 1.58
CA ASP A 64 29.77 16.83 1.47
C ASP A 64 29.87 17.26 -0.01
N GLY A 65 28.90 18.07 -0.46
CA GLY A 65 28.84 18.56 -1.83
C GLY A 65 27.69 19.53 -2.02
N ALA A 66 27.88 20.52 -2.90
CA ALA A 66 26.75 21.30 -3.41
C ALA A 66 25.78 20.33 -4.10
N GLU A 67 24.48 20.60 -4.01
CA GLU A 67 23.43 19.84 -4.68
C GLU A 67 23.73 19.87 -6.19
N GLU A 68 24.29 18.78 -6.73
CA GLU A 68 24.52 18.65 -8.16
C GLU A 68 23.16 18.53 -8.85
N GLU A 69 22.87 19.48 -9.73
CA GLU A 69 21.66 19.45 -10.55
C GLU A 69 21.71 18.20 -11.44
N ILE A 70 20.81 17.25 -11.20
CA ILE A 70 20.71 16.05 -12.02
C ILE A 70 20.29 16.49 -13.43
N PRO A 71 21.10 16.24 -14.47
CA PRO A 71 20.75 16.64 -15.82
C PRO A 71 19.47 15.92 -16.25
N ALA A 72 18.48 16.69 -16.72
CA ALA A 72 17.29 16.10 -17.31
C ALA A 72 17.71 15.29 -18.54
N VAL A 73 17.42 13.99 -18.54
CA VAL A 73 17.72 13.09 -19.67
C VAL A 73 16.91 13.49 -20.92
N LEU A 74 15.75 14.12 -20.71
CA LEU A 74 14.85 14.58 -21.76
C LEU A 74 14.60 16.08 -21.55
N THR A 75 15.40 16.91 -22.20
CA THR A 75 15.29 18.37 -22.13
C THR A 75 14.29 18.95 -23.14
N SER A 76 14.00 18.21 -24.21
CA SER A 76 13.09 18.62 -25.27
C SER A 76 12.10 17.51 -25.56
N LEU A 77 10.95 17.58 -24.91
CA LEU A 77 9.80 16.77 -25.25
C LEU A 77 8.94 17.59 -26.22
N GLU A 78 8.43 16.97 -27.28
CA GLU A 78 7.45 17.58 -28.20
C GLU A 78 6.05 17.61 -27.53
N ILE A 79 6.00 18.07 -26.28
CA ILE A 79 4.77 18.30 -25.54
C ILE A 79 4.61 19.80 -25.39
N ASP A 80 3.40 20.29 -25.64
CA ASP A 80 3.03 21.66 -25.32
C ASP A 80 2.74 21.72 -23.81
N ASP A 81 3.59 22.38 -23.05
CA ASP A 81 3.42 22.67 -21.63
C ASP A 81 2.76 24.04 -21.38
N GLY A 82 2.32 24.71 -22.46
CA GLY A 82 1.62 25.97 -22.42
C GLY A 82 0.18 25.87 -21.88
N PRO A 83 -0.49 27.04 -21.72
CA PRO A 83 -1.87 27.08 -21.28
C PRO A 83 -2.80 26.39 -22.28
N PHE A 84 -3.79 25.68 -21.74
CA PHE A 84 -4.79 24.98 -22.55
C PHE A 84 -5.53 25.91 -23.52
N THR A 85 -5.56 25.54 -24.79
CA THR A 85 -6.13 26.33 -25.88
C THR A 85 -7.63 26.08 -26.06
N ALA A 86 -8.32 27.05 -26.66
CA ALA A 86 -9.75 26.91 -26.99
C ALA A 86 -10.03 25.76 -27.98
N THR A 87 -9.07 25.46 -28.85
CA THR A 87 -9.12 24.36 -29.82
C THR A 87 -9.05 22.99 -29.15
N GLU A 88 -8.15 22.83 -28.17
CA GLU A 88 -8.09 21.61 -27.36
C GLU A 88 -9.38 21.43 -26.56
N PHE A 89 -9.91 22.51 -25.99
CA PHE A 89 -11.20 22.47 -25.27
C PHE A 89 -12.34 21.98 -26.17
N ALA A 90 -12.47 22.51 -27.37
CA ALA A 90 -13.50 22.08 -28.33
C ALA A 90 -13.34 20.60 -28.73
N THR A 91 -12.09 20.15 -28.88
CA THR A 91 -11.75 18.75 -29.22
C THR A 91 -12.13 17.80 -28.08
N VAL A 92 -11.76 18.12 -26.84
CA VAL A 92 -12.12 17.33 -25.66
C VAL A 92 -13.64 17.32 -25.45
N LYS A 93 -14.29 18.47 -25.62
CA LYS A 93 -15.74 18.60 -25.45
C LYS A 93 -16.53 17.77 -26.46
N SER A 94 -16.06 17.66 -27.71
CA SER A 94 -16.73 16.84 -28.73
C SER A 94 -16.50 15.34 -28.56
N THR A 95 -15.41 14.95 -27.88
CA THR A 95 -15.04 13.54 -27.65
C THR A 95 -15.56 12.98 -26.33
N LEU A 96 -16.02 13.84 -25.42
CA LEU A 96 -16.65 13.43 -24.16
C LEU A 96 -17.99 12.72 -24.45
N LYS A 97 -18.05 11.41 -24.25
CA LYS A 97 -19.31 10.67 -24.21
C LYS A 97 -19.93 10.85 -22.83
N GLU A 98 -21.15 11.37 -22.76
CA GLU A 98 -21.93 11.64 -21.53
C GLU A 98 -22.40 10.36 -20.79
N GLY A 99 -21.53 9.34 -20.67
CA GLY A 99 -21.88 8.01 -20.14
C GLY A 99 -21.03 7.50 -18.98
N LYS A 100 -20.04 8.27 -18.49
CA LYS A 100 -19.34 7.97 -17.23
C LYS A 100 -19.48 9.16 -16.30
N VAL A 101 -20.10 8.91 -15.16
CA VAL A 101 -20.34 9.86 -14.07
C VAL A 101 -19.06 10.65 -13.79
N LEU A 102 -19.09 11.94 -14.13
CA LEU A 102 -18.16 12.92 -13.57
C LEU A 102 -18.58 13.11 -12.12
N ASP A 103 -17.73 12.69 -11.19
CA ASP A 103 -17.87 12.92 -9.76
C ASP A 103 -18.02 14.44 -9.52
N ARG A 104 -19.27 14.88 -9.36
CA ARG A 104 -19.62 16.26 -8.99
C ARG A 104 -19.42 16.41 -7.49
N THR A 105 -18.17 16.51 -7.03
CA THR A 105 -17.88 16.91 -5.66
C THR A 105 -16.81 17.99 -5.58
N VAL A 106 -17.05 19.13 -6.23
CA VAL A 106 -16.54 20.41 -5.72
C VAL A 106 -17.69 21.41 -5.69
N SER A 107 -18.36 21.47 -4.54
CA SER A 107 -19.19 22.61 -4.18
C SER A 107 -18.32 23.64 -3.47
N PRO A 108 -18.16 24.87 -3.97
CA PRO A 108 -17.48 25.93 -3.25
C PRO A 108 -18.40 26.37 -2.11
N ARG A 109 -17.97 26.17 -0.86
CA ARG A 109 -18.59 26.86 0.28
C ARG A 109 -18.28 28.34 0.16
N GLY A 110 -19.26 29.11 -0.32
CA GLY A 110 -19.36 30.55 -0.08
C GLY A 110 -19.75 30.85 1.38
N PRO A 111 -19.73 32.13 1.75
CA PRO A 111 -19.11 32.69 2.96
C PRO A 111 -19.63 32.17 4.30
#